data_AF-A0A6I0C301-F1
#
_entry.id   AF-A0A6I0C301-F1
#
_cell.length_a   1.000
_cell.length_b   1.000
_cell.length_c   1.000
_cell.angle_alpha   90.00
_cell.angle_beta   90.00
_cell.angle_gamma   90.00
#
_symmetry.space_group_name_H-M   'P 1'
#
loop_
_entity.id
_entity.type
_entity.pdbx_description
1 polymer ?
#
loop_
_entity_poly.entity_id
_entity_poly.type
_entity_poly.pdbx_seq_one_letter_code
_entity_poly.pdbx_strand_id
1 'polypeptide(L)' 'MLMKYRCYVRWTHSGREYLSEFTTETANPEEWLIQDITKCYNKQFRYTIDGRLIGVELERM' A
#
# COMPACT_ATOMS: atom_id res chain seq x y z
N MET A 1 -0.43 11.08 -19.46
CA MET A 1 0.96 10.67 -19.19
C MET A 1 0.91 9.68 -18.05
N LEU A 2 1.52 8.50 -18.19
CA LEU A 2 1.63 7.55 -17.09
C LEU A 2 2.78 8.01 -16.19
N MET A 3 2.55 8.02 -14.88
CA MET A 3 3.55 8.28 -13.85
C MET A 3 3.95 6.95 -13.24
N LYS A 4 5.25 6.78 -12.99
CA LYS A 4 5.80 5.60 -12.34
C LYS A 4 6.06 5.89 -10.88
N TYR A 5 5.71 4.94 -10.03
CA TYR A 5 5.90 5.03 -8.59
C TYR A 5 6.58 3.77 -8.06
N ARG A 6 7.48 3.95 -7.10
CA ARG A 6 7.90 2.91 -6.17
C ARG A 6 7.06 3.05 -4.91
N CYS A 7 6.41 1.96 -4.52
CA CYS A 7 5.44 1.91 -3.44
C CYS A 7 6.02 1.11 -2.28
N TYR A 8 5.88 1.65 -1.08
CA TYR A 8 6.27 1.01 0.17
C TYR A 8 5.04 0.89 1.06
N VAL A 9 4.67 -0.33 1.44
CA VAL A 9 3.48 -0.59 2.27
C VAL A 9 3.89 -1.30 3.54
N ARG A 10 3.76 -0.61 4.68
CA ARG A 10 4.01 -1.19 6.00
C ARG A 10 2.71 -1.75 6.58
N TRP A 11 2.76 -2.97 7.08
CA TRP A 11 1.61 -3.64 7.68
C TRP A 11 2.07 -4.62 8.76
N THR A 12 1.17 -4.97 9.68
CA THR A 12 1.43 -5.96 10.73
C THR A 12 0.57 -7.19 10.52
N HIS A 13 1.08 -8.35 10.93
CA HIS A 13 0.32 -9.59 11.08
C HIS A 13 1.02 -10.50 12.09
N SER A 14 0.25 -11.16 12.95
CA SER A 14 0.74 -12.05 14.01
C SER A 14 1.83 -11.42 14.89
N GLY A 15 1.63 -10.15 15.24
CA GLY A 15 2.53 -9.38 16.11
C GLY A 15 3.87 -9.00 15.47
N ARG A 16 4.02 -9.16 14.14
CA ARG A 16 5.22 -8.78 13.38
C ARG A 16 4.89 -7.70 12.37
N GLU A 17 5.85 -6.82 12.13
CA GLU A 17 5.79 -5.81 11.07
C GLU A 17 6.43 -6.33 9.79
N TYR A 18 5.83 -5.99 8.65
CA TYR A 18 6.25 -6.36 7.32
C TYR A 18 6.26 -5.11 6.42
N LEU A 19 7.17 -5.12 5.46
CA LEU A 19 7.29 -4.11 4.41
C LEU A 19 7.12 -4.79 3.05
N SER A 20 6.07 -4.42 2.33
CA SER A 20 5.89 -4.78 0.92
C SER A 20 6.43 -3.65 0.05
N GLU A 21 7.27 -4.00 -0.92
CA GLU A 21 7.84 -3.05 -1.88
C GLU A 21 7.49 -3.49 -3.31
N PHE A 22 6.98 -2.58 -4.12
CA PHE A 22 6.66 -2.84 -5.53
C PHE A 22 6.65 -1.56 -6.36
N THR A 23 6.75 -1.70 -7.69
CA THR A 23 6.61 -0.59 -8.63
C THR A 23 5.29 -0.65 -9.36
N THR A 24 4.66 0.49 -9.62
CA THR A 24 3.43 0.58 -10.41
C THR A 24 3.43 1.81 -11.31
N GLU A 25 2.60 1.78 -12.35
CA GLU A 25 2.42 2.87 -13.29
C GLU A 25 0.94 3.24 -13.36
N THR A 26 0.63 4.53 -13.25
CA THR A 26 -0.76 5.01 -13.27
C THR A 26 -0.87 6.40 -13.87
N ALA A 27 -2.01 6.68 -14.50
CA ALA A 27 -2.37 8.03 -14.95
C ALA A 27 -3.06 8.84 -13.85
N ASN A 28 -3.43 8.18 -12.75
CA ASN A 28 -4.14 8.81 -11.64
C ASN A 28 -3.19 9.60 -10.73
N PRO A 29 -3.72 10.57 -9.97
CA PRO A 29 -2.96 11.29 -8.96
C PRO A 29 -2.41 10.36 -7.86
N GLU A 30 -1.36 10.82 -7.19
CA GLU A 30 -0.71 10.12 -6.07
C GLU A 30 -1.71 9.78 -4.94
N GLU A 31 -2.56 10.73 -4.56
CA GLU A 31 -3.58 10.53 -3.53
C GLU A 31 -4.54 9.37 -3.87
N TRP A 32 -4.92 9.24 -5.14
CA TRP A 32 -5.74 8.13 -5.60
C TRP A 32 -5.03 6.79 -5.42
N LEU A 33 -3.73 6.74 -5.75
CA LEU A 33 -2.93 5.52 -5.60
C LEU A 33 -2.78 5.12 -4.13
N ILE A 34 -2.57 6.08 -3.22
CA ILE A 34 -2.54 5.83 -1.77
C ILE A 34 -3.87 5.24 -1.30
N GLN A 35 -5.00 5.83 -1.73
CA GLN A 35 -6.33 5.35 -1.37
C GLN A 35 -6.62 3.95 -1.91
N ASP A 36 -6.22 3.67 -3.16
CA ASP A 36 -6.42 2.36 -3.79
C ASP A 36 -5.63 1.25 -3.07
N ILE A 37 -4.33 1.49 -2.81
CA ILE A 37 -3.48 0.58 -2.03
C ILE A 37 -4.06 0.37 -0.63
N THR A 38 -4.44 1.45 0.05
CA THR A 38 -5.05 1.40 1.39
C THR A 38 -6.30 0.53 1.41
N LYS A 39 -7.20 0.72 0.43
CA LYS A 39 -8.43 -0.06 0.30
C LYS A 39 -8.14 -1.54 0.05
N CYS A 40 -7.15 -1.85 -0.78
CA CYS A 40 -6.74 -3.22 -1.08
C CYS A 40 -6.24 -3.95 0.19
N TYR A 41 -5.29 -3.36 0.91
CA TYR A 41 -4.73 -3.96 2.13
C TYR A 41 -5.76 -4.05 3.26
N ASN A 42 -6.57 -3.02 3.48
CA ASN A 42 -7.65 -3.08 4.47
C ASN A 42 -8.67 -4.18 4.16
N LYS A 43 -8.98 -4.42 2.88
CA LYS A 43 -9.84 -5.54 2.47
C LYS A 43 -9.19 -6.88 2.77
N GLN A 44 -7.88 -7.01 2.54
CA GLN A 44 -7.12 -8.22 2.87
C GLN A 44 -7.12 -8.51 4.37
N PHE A 45 -6.95 -7.49 5.21
CA PHE A 45 -6.93 -7.65 6.66
C PHE A 45 -8.30 -7.69 7.33
N ARG A 46 -9.38 -7.44 6.59
CA ARG A 46 -10.75 -7.40 7.15
C ARG A 46 -11.14 -8.67 7.93
N TYR A 47 -10.55 -9.82 7.55
CA TYR A 47 -10.84 -11.11 8.16
C TYR A 47 -9.68 -11.67 9.00
N THR A 48 -8.61 -10.90 9.18
CA THR A 48 -7.49 -11.25 10.06
C THR A 48 -7.66 -10.56 11.40
N ILE A 49 -7.53 -11.30 12.50
CA ILE A 49 -7.68 -10.76 13.86
C ILE A 49 -6.53 -9.80 14.24
N ASP A 50 -5.38 -10.00 13.65
CA ASP A 50 -4.08 -9.41 13.99
C ASP A 50 -3.43 -8.65 12.82
N GLY A 51 -4.09 -8.63 11.66
CA GLY A 51 -3.61 -7.93 10.47
C GLY A 51 -4.03 -6.46 10.48
N ARG A 52 -3.09 -5.55 10.20
CA ARG A 52 -3.39 -4.11 10.11
C ARG A 52 -2.44 -3.41 9.15
N LEU A 53 -2.98 -2.49 8.35
CA LEU A 53 -2.18 -1.55 7.57
C LEU A 53 -1.61 -0.44 8.49
N ILE A 54 -0.30 -0.20 8.39
CA ILE A 54 0.41 0.81 9.18
C ILE A 54 0.64 2.08 8.36
N GLY A 55 1.10 1.96 7.11
CA GLY A 55 1.38 3.11 6.27
C GLY A 55 1.62 2.76 4.81
N VAL A 56 1.43 3.75 3.95
CA VAL A 56 1.71 3.70 2.51
C VAL A 56 2.56 4.91 2.16
N GLU A 57 3.72 4.69 1.57
CA GLU A 57 4.64 5.72 1.08
C GLU A 57 4.87 5.50 -0.42
N LEU A 58 4.92 6.60 -1.18
CA LEU A 58 5.14 6.59 -2.62
C LEU A 58 6.35 7.45 -2.97
N GLU A 59 7.16 6.96 -3.91
CA GLU A 59 8.30 7.68 -4.48
C GLU A 59 8.09 7.75 -5.99
N ARG A 60 7.91 8.95 -6.53
CA ARG A 60 7.76 9.16 -7.98
C ARG A 60 9.10 8.94 -8.69
N MET A 61 9.06 8.19 -9.79
CA MET A 61 10.21 7.88 -10.65
C MET A 61 10.13 8.58 -12.00
#